data_AF-A0A175Y762-F1
#
_entry.id   AF-A0A175Y762-F1
#
_cell.length_a   1.000
_cell.length_b   1.000
_cell.length_c   1.000
_cell.angle_alpha   90.00
_cell.angle_beta   90.00
_cell.angle_gamma   90.00
#
_symmetry.space_group_name_H-M   'P 1'
#
loop_
_entity.id
_entity.type
_entity.pdbx_description
1 polymer ?
#
loop_
_entity_poly.entity_id
_entity_poly.type
_entity_poly.pdbx_seq_one_letter_code
_entity_poly.pdbx_strand_id
1 'polypeptide(L)'
;MAAPATSADDVFINCPFDDAFAPTFRALIFAIIVCGFRPRSARELDDGGQTRIDKILSLIEECRYGVHDLSRTELDAVHNLPRFNMPLELGLFLGAKRYGGKHQKAKRVLILDVEQYRYQRFISDLAGMDIHEHGGAPMRALQETRDWLANVSRRELPSADRVRRVYEAFRADLPDLAAALEFDPDRIPYVDFERLLARWLLEAPAAVGGA
;
A
#
# COMPACT_ATOMS: atom_id res chain seq x y z
N MET A 1 -5.63 -7.77 -29.82
CA MET A 1 -4.89 -6.59 -29.32
C MET A 1 -3.84 -7.09 -28.33
N ALA A 2 -2.63 -6.55 -28.34
CA ALA A 2 -1.64 -6.90 -27.31
C ALA A 2 -2.18 -6.44 -25.95
N ALA A 3 -2.13 -7.30 -24.93
CA ALA A 3 -2.54 -6.92 -23.58
C ALA A 3 -1.72 -5.70 -23.12
N PRO A 4 -2.33 -4.69 -22.49
CA PRO A 4 -1.61 -3.50 -22.04
C PRO A 4 -0.47 -3.89 -21.11
N ALA A 5 0.65 -3.16 -21.21
CA ALA A 5 1.78 -3.38 -20.33
C ALA A 5 1.42 -2.97 -18.89
N THR A 6 1.91 -3.72 -17.91
CA THR A 6 1.83 -3.30 -16.51
C THR A 6 2.59 -1.98 -16.31
N SER A 7 1.98 -1.05 -15.60
CA SER A 7 2.53 0.26 -15.27
C SER A 7 3.70 0.14 -14.31
N ALA A 8 4.82 0.77 -14.67
CA ALA A 8 6.02 0.83 -13.84
C ALA A 8 5.98 1.93 -12.78
N ASP A 9 4.87 2.67 -12.68
CA ASP A 9 4.67 3.74 -11.71
C ASP A 9 3.61 3.36 -10.67
N ASP A 10 2.74 2.41 -10.99
CA ASP A 10 1.63 2.01 -10.12
C ASP A 10 2.00 0.88 -9.14
N VAL A 11 1.58 1.05 -7.88
CA VAL A 11 1.77 0.11 -6.77
C VAL A 11 0.41 -0.28 -6.20
N PHE A 12 0.00 -1.53 -6.41
CA PHE A 12 -1.23 -2.06 -5.81
C PHE A 12 -1.06 -2.24 -4.30
N ILE A 13 -1.99 -1.71 -3.49
CA ILE A 13 -2.01 -1.86 -2.04
C ILE A 13 -3.18 -2.75 -1.64
N ASN A 14 -2.84 -3.94 -1.16
CA ASN A 14 -3.74 -4.91 -0.56
C ASN A 14 -3.49 -4.94 0.95
N CYS A 15 -4.29 -4.20 1.73
CA CYS A 15 -4.15 -4.17 3.18
C CYS A 15 -5.51 -4.08 3.90
N PRO A 16 -5.54 -4.34 5.22
CA PRO A 16 -6.73 -4.12 6.04
C PRO A 16 -7.19 -2.65 5.98
N PHE A 17 -8.50 -2.43 6.14
CA PHE A 17 -9.13 -1.10 6.10
C PHE A 17 -9.86 -0.73 7.39
N ASP A 18 -9.65 -1.47 8.47
CA ASP A 18 -10.20 -1.09 9.78
C ASP A 18 -9.43 0.08 10.39
N ASP A 19 -10.09 0.77 11.33
CA ASP A 19 -9.57 2.01 11.94
C ASP A 19 -8.20 1.81 12.61
N ALA A 20 -7.95 0.63 13.18
CA ALA A 20 -6.66 0.32 13.80
C ALA A 20 -5.51 0.22 12.78
N PHE A 21 -5.81 -0.15 11.54
CA PHE A 21 -4.83 -0.21 10.45
C PHE A 21 -4.65 1.11 9.69
N ALA A 22 -5.57 2.07 9.85
CA ALA A 22 -5.54 3.34 9.13
C ALA A 22 -4.19 4.10 9.20
N PRO A 23 -3.48 4.16 10.36
CA PRO A 23 -2.17 4.79 10.43
C PRO A 23 -1.11 4.12 9.55
N THR A 24 -1.11 2.78 9.48
CA THR A 24 -0.20 2.00 8.63
C THR A 24 -0.54 2.21 7.16
N PHE A 25 -1.82 2.17 6.80
CA PHE A 25 -2.25 2.43 5.43
C PHE A 25 -1.82 3.81 4.92
N ARG A 26 -2.00 4.86 5.73
CA ARG A 26 -1.52 6.22 5.40
C ARG A 26 -0.01 6.28 5.21
N ALA A 27 0.75 5.54 6.02
CA ALA A 27 2.20 5.47 5.91
C ALA A 27 2.66 4.77 4.62
N LEU A 28 1.95 3.71 4.18
CA LEU A 28 2.18 3.04 2.90
C LEU A 28 1.93 3.99 1.72
N ILE A 29 0.77 4.65 1.70
CA ILE A 29 0.41 5.65 0.67
C ILE A 29 1.51 6.73 0.59
N PHE A 30 1.91 7.26 1.75
CA PHE A 30 2.93 8.30 1.84
C PHE A 30 4.27 7.84 1.27
N ALA A 31 4.76 6.66 1.66
CA ALA A 31 6.01 6.10 1.15
C ALA A 31 5.98 5.99 -0.38
N ILE A 32 4.88 5.46 -0.93
CA ILE A 32 4.71 5.25 -2.36
C ILE A 32 4.75 6.59 -3.12
N ILE A 33 4.01 7.59 -2.65
CA ILE A 33 3.96 8.92 -3.28
C ILE A 33 5.32 9.64 -3.20
N VAL A 34 5.95 9.67 -2.03
CA VAL A 34 7.27 10.32 -1.86
C VAL A 34 8.38 9.64 -2.65
N CYS A 35 8.25 8.34 -2.91
CA CYS A 35 9.15 7.60 -3.80
C CYS A 35 8.84 7.80 -5.29
N GLY A 36 7.88 8.67 -5.66
CA GLY A 36 7.55 8.96 -7.05
C GLY A 36 6.75 7.86 -7.74
N PHE A 37 5.99 7.07 -6.98
CA PHE A 37 5.05 6.08 -7.47
C PHE A 37 3.61 6.52 -7.21
N ARG A 38 2.66 5.88 -7.88
CA ARG A 38 1.22 6.08 -7.68
C ARG A 38 0.66 4.89 -6.87
N PRO A 39 0.13 5.12 -5.67
CA PRO A 39 -0.57 4.08 -4.94
C PRO A 39 -1.89 3.77 -5.66
N ARG A 40 -2.21 2.47 -5.74
CA ARG A 40 -3.42 1.92 -6.37
C ARG A 40 -4.14 1.03 -5.37
N SER A 41 -5.33 1.40 -4.90
CA SER A 41 -6.09 0.66 -3.88
C SER A 41 -7.56 0.49 -4.24
N ALA A 42 -8.20 -0.54 -3.70
CA ALA A 42 -9.64 -0.75 -3.84
C ALA A 42 -10.49 0.42 -3.29
N ARG A 43 -9.90 1.34 -2.49
CA ARG A 43 -10.58 2.55 -2.01
C ARG A 43 -10.62 3.71 -3.02
N GLU A 44 -9.94 3.62 -4.17
CA GLU A 44 -9.96 4.65 -5.23
C GLU A 44 -11.27 4.74 -5.99
N LEU A 45 -11.95 3.61 -6.15
CA LEU A 45 -13.04 3.47 -7.11
C LEU A 45 -14.30 2.97 -6.41
N ASP A 46 -15.15 3.91 -5.99
CA ASP A 46 -16.51 3.61 -5.54
C ASP A 46 -17.52 3.70 -6.69
N ASP A 47 -17.32 2.87 -7.72
CA ASP A 47 -18.30 2.67 -8.79
C ASP A 47 -19.24 1.49 -8.45
N GLY A 48 -20.53 1.79 -8.23
CA GLY A 48 -21.56 0.78 -7.94
C GLY A 48 -21.87 -0.17 -9.11
N GLY A 49 -21.35 0.09 -10.31
CA GLY A 49 -21.57 -0.71 -11.51
C GLY A 49 -20.66 -1.94 -11.68
N GLN A 50 -19.65 -2.11 -10.83
CA GLN A 50 -18.70 -3.23 -10.91
C GLN A 50 -18.59 -3.99 -9.59
N THR A 51 -18.41 -5.31 -9.67
CA THR A 51 -18.16 -6.10 -8.46
C THR A 51 -16.80 -5.73 -7.85
N ARG A 52 -16.67 -5.88 -6.53
CA ARG A 52 -15.40 -5.61 -5.83
C ARG A 52 -14.25 -6.46 -6.38
N ILE A 53 -14.52 -7.71 -6.75
CA ILE A 53 -13.49 -8.62 -7.25
C ILE A 53 -13.00 -8.20 -8.63
N ASP A 54 -13.89 -7.74 -9.52
CA ASP A 54 -13.49 -7.26 -10.85
C ASP A 54 -12.57 -6.04 -10.75
N LYS A 55 -12.88 -5.11 -9.85
CA LYS A 55 -12.02 -3.94 -9.57
C LYS A 55 -10.63 -4.37 -9.10
N ILE A 56 -10.55 -5.32 -8.18
CA ILE A 56 -9.26 -5.85 -7.70
C ILE A 56 -8.49 -6.50 -8.85
N LEU A 57 -9.15 -7.29 -9.70
CA LEU A 57 -8.52 -7.91 -10.86
C LEU A 57 -7.97 -6.86 -11.84
N SER A 58 -8.71 -5.78 -12.10
CA SER A 58 -8.22 -4.66 -12.93
C SER A 58 -7.01 -3.96 -12.31
N LEU A 59 -7.05 -3.65 -11.01
CA LEU A 59 -5.90 -3.06 -10.30
C LEU A 59 -4.68 -3.98 -10.36
N ILE A 60 -4.87 -5.29 -10.13
CA ILE A 60 -3.81 -6.29 -10.26
C ILE A 60 -3.31 -6.32 -11.71
N GLU A 61 -4.18 -6.29 -12.72
CA GLU A 61 -3.78 -6.34 -14.13
C GLU A 61 -2.87 -5.16 -14.50
N GLU A 62 -3.20 -3.95 -14.03
CA GLU A 62 -2.52 -2.70 -14.34
C GLU A 62 -1.18 -2.51 -13.60
N CYS A 63 -1.09 -2.92 -12.33
CA CYS A 63 0.08 -2.59 -11.50
C CYS A 63 1.27 -3.54 -11.71
N ARG A 64 2.49 -3.00 -11.84
CA ARG A 64 3.71 -3.84 -11.81
C ARG A 64 4.12 -4.21 -10.38
N TYR A 65 3.88 -3.32 -9.43
CA TYR A 65 4.27 -3.49 -8.04
C TYR A 65 3.04 -3.80 -7.20
N GLY A 66 3.20 -4.64 -6.17
CA GLY A 66 2.15 -4.94 -5.20
C GLY A 66 2.71 -5.00 -3.79
N VAL A 67 2.08 -4.30 -2.85
CA VAL A 67 2.33 -4.38 -1.41
C VAL A 67 1.11 -5.06 -0.79
N HIS A 68 1.33 -6.22 -0.19
CA HIS A 68 0.28 -7.04 0.41
C HIS A 68 0.54 -7.21 1.90
N ASP A 69 -0.35 -6.70 2.74
CA ASP A 69 -0.27 -6.83 4.19
C ASP A 69 -1.25 -7.91 4.68
N LEU A 70 -0.71 -8.93 5.34
CA LEU A 70 -1.44 -10.10 5.84
C LEU A 70 -1.75 -10.01 7.34
N SER A 71 -1.53 -8.85 7.97
CA SER A 71 -1.60 -8.68 9.43
C SER A 71 -2.97 -8.92 10.02
N ARG A 72 -4.05 -8.90 9.22
CA ARG A 72 -5.42 -9.06 9.71
C ARG A 72 -5.97 -10.45 9.41
N THR A 73 -5.66 -11.39 10.30
CA THR A 73 -6.22 -12.75 10.29
C THR A 73 -6.88 -13.14 11.61
N GLU A 74 -7.09 -12.18 12.51
CA GLU A 74 -7.86 -12.42 13.72
C GLU A 74 -9.35 -12.65 13.41
N LEU A 75 -10.04 -13.29 14.35
CA LEU A 75 -11.48 -13.46 14.31
C LEU A 75 -12.16 -12.11 14.50
N ASP A 76 -13.15 -11.80 13.67
CA ASP A 76 -13.97 -10.62 13.87
C ASP A 76 -14.94 -10.79 15.07
N ALA A 77 -15.30 -9.70 15.73
CA ALA A 77 -16.12 -9.76 16.94
C ALA A 77 -17.60 -10.17 16.70
N VAL A 78 -18.08 -10.12 15.45
CA VAL A 78 -19.49 -10.32 15.09
C VAL A 78 -19.76 -11.76 14.69
N HIS A 79 -18.94 -12.31 13.79
CA HIS A 79 -19.08 -13.64 13.20
C HIS A 79 -18.06 -14.63 13.77
N ASN A 80 -17.03 -14.16 14.49
CA ASN A 80 -15.96 -14.98 15.04
C ASN A 80 -15.25 -15.79 13.93
N LEU A 81 -15.07 -15.18 12.76
CA LEU A 81 -14.41 -15.79 11.60
C LEU A 81 -13.22 -14.91 11.14
N PRO A 82 -12.15 -15.51 10.60
CA PRO A 82 -11.04 -14.75 10.04
C PRO A 82 -11.39 -14.19 8.66
N ARG A 83 -10.86 -13.00 8.35
CA ARG A 83 -10.99 -12.41 7.01
C ARG A 83 -9.90 -12.89 6.08
N PHE A 84 -10.25 -13.64 5.05
CA PHE A 84 -9.29 -14.16 4.06
C PHE A 84 -9.11 -13.28 2.82
N ASN A 85 -9.62 -12.05 2.82
CA ASN A 85 -9.50 -11.15 1.67
C ASN A 85 -8.04 -10.88 1.30
N MET A 86 -7.19 -10.49 2.25
CA MET A 86 -5.78 -10.16 1.93
C MET A 86 -5.01 -11.36 1.39
N PRO A 87 -5.13 -12.57 1.97
CA PRO A 87 -4.62 -13.81 1.37
C PRO A 87 -5.13 -14.10 -0.04
N LEU A 88 -6.44 -13.94 -0.28
CA LEU A 88 -7.06 -14.16 -1.59
C LEU A 88 -6.47 -13.20 -2.65
N GLU A 89 -6.42 -11.91 -2.33
CA GLU A 89 -5.91 -10.86 -3.22
C GLU A 89 -4.40 -11.03 -3.51
N LEU A 90 -3.61 -11.48 -2.52
CA LEU A 90 -2.22 -11.90 -2.73
C LEU A 90 -2.13 -13.11 -3.69
N GLY A 91 -2.96 -14.13 -3.48
CA GLY A 91 -3.01 -15.31 -4.34
C GLY A 91 -3.30 -14.95 -5.80
N LEU A 92 -4.24 -14.03 -6.04
CA LEU A 92 -4.54 -13.51 -7.38
C LEU A 92 -3.34 -12.77 -7.99
N PHE A 93 -2.65 -11.93 -7.23
CA PHE A 93 -1.47 -11.21 -7.70
C PHE A 93 -0.31 -12.15 -8.07
N LEU A 94 -0.05 -13.16 -7.22
CA LEU A 94 0.96 -14.20 -7.47
C LEU A 94 0.57 -15.08 -8.67
N GLY A 95 -0.71 -15.42 -8.80
CA GLY A 95 -1.25 -16.13 -9.96
C GLY A 95 -1.02 -15.36 -11.25
N ALA A 96 -1.37 -14.07 -11.29
CA ALA A 96 -1.09 -13.20 -12.43
C ALA A 96 0.41 -13.16 -12.76
N LYS A 97 1.27 -13.01 -11.75
CA LYS A 97 2.73 -13.05 -11.91
C LYS A 97 3.23 -14.38 -12.48
N ARG A 98 2.67 -15.52 -12.06
CA ARG A 98 3.15 -16.86 -12.43
C ARG A 98 2.64 -17.33 -13.79
N TYR A 99 1.37 -17.07 -14.08
CA TYR A 99 0.63 -17.63 -15.21
C TYR A 99 0.30 -16.62 -16.30
N GLY A 100 0.37 -15.32 -16.01
CA GLY A 100 0.11 -14.27 -16.99
C GLY A 100 1.20 -14.11 -18.06
N GLY A 101 0.94 -13.22 -19.00
CA GLY A 101 1.85 -12.89 -20.11
C GLY A 101 3.15 -12.20 -19.66
N LYS A 102 4.00 -11.84 -20.64
CA LYS A 102 5.33 -11.24 -20.40
C LYS A 102 5.30 -10.07 -19.40
N HIS A 103 4.30 -9.17 -19.51
CA HIS A 103 4.16 -8.01 -18.64
C HIS A 103 3.74 -8.37 -17.21
N GLN A 104 2.93 -9.40 -17.03
CA GLN A 104 2.48 -9.88 -15.73
C GLN A 104 3.63 -10.58 -14.98
N LYS A 105 4.48 -11.34 -15.68
CA LYS A 105 5.68 -11.97 -15.11
C LYS A 105 6.70 -10.97 -14.55
N ALA A 106 6.70 -9.74 -15.06
CA ALA A 106 7.54 -8.65 -14.56
C ALA A 106 7.11 -8.13 -13.19
N LYS A 107 5.95 -8.52 -12.66
CA LYS A 107 5.48 -8.05 -11.36
C LYS A 107 6.48 -8.29 -10.23
N ARG A 108 6.46 -7.43 -9.22
CA ARG A 108 7.23 -7.57 -7.99
C ARG A 108 6.26 -7.42 -6.83
N VAL A 109 6.47 -8.21 -5.79
CA VAL A 109 5.60 -8.25 -4.61
C VAL A 109 6.43 -7.98 -3.36
N LEU A 110 5.89 -7.16 -2.47
CA LEU A 110 6.26 -7.06 -1.07
C LEU A 110 5.13 -7.68 -0.26
N ILE A 111 5.48 -8.58 0.66
CA ILE A 111 4.52 -9.15 1.61
C ILE A 111 4.91 -8.67 3.00
N LEU A 112 3.94 -8.08 3.69
CA LEU A 112 4.06 -7.54 5.04
C LEU A 112 3.21 -8.36 6.02
N ASP A 113 3.69 -8.49 7.25
CA ASP A 113 2.93 -9.03 8.38
C ASP A 113 3.32 -8.27 9.67
N VAL A 114 2.47 -8.35 10.69
CA VAL A 114 2.73 -7.75 12.00
C VAL A 114 3.84 -8.50 12.73
N GLU A 115 3.96 -9.81 12.51
CA GLU A 115 4.90 -10.70 13.20
C GLU A 115 5.59 -11.63 12.21
N GLN A 116 6.91 -11.84 12.39
CA GLN A 116 7.65 -12.80 11.59
C GLN A 116 7.05 -14.21 11.70
N TYR A 117 6.94 -14.90 10.56
CA TYR A 117 6.48 -16.29 10.44
C TYR A 117 5.04 -16.60 10.87
N ARG A 118 4.26 -15.61 11.34
CA ARG A 118 2.87 -15.80 11.77
C ARG A 118 2.00 -16.41 10.65
N TYR A 119 2.19 -15.94 9.42
CA TYR A 119 1.56 -16.47 8.21
C TYR A 119 1.67 -17.98 8.02
N GLN A 120 2.72 -18.64 8.52
CA GLN A 120 2.87 -20.08 8.36
C GLN A 120 1.76 -20.88 9.06
N ARG A 121 1.09 -20.27 10.04
CA ARG A 121 -0.02 -20.89 10.77
C ARG A 121 -1.33 -20.91 9.97
N PHE A 122 -1.48 -20.02 8.98
CA PHE A 122 -2.74 -19.86 8.24
C PHE A 122 -2.57 -19.90 6.71
N ILE A 123 -1.34 -19.81 6.19
CA ILE A 123 -0.96 -19.97 4.77
C ILE A 123 0.46 -20.53 4.70
N SER A 124 0.62 -21.81 5.06
CA SER A 124 1.93 -22.49 5.06
C SER A 124 2.61 -22.53 3.69
N ASP A 125 1.84 -22.45 2.59
CA ASP A 125 2.38 -22.46 1.22
C ASP A 125 3.21 -21.20 0.88
N LEU A 126 3.12 -20.13 1.69
CA LEU A 126 4.00 -18.97 1.58
C LEU A 126 5.36 -19.20 2.26
N ALA A 127 5.59 -20.37 2.87
CA ALA A 127 6.90 -20.71 3.43
C ALA A 127 7.99 -20.62 2.35
N GLY A 128 9.07 -19.90 2.67
CA GLY A 128 10.16 -19.62 1.74
C GLY A 128 9.98 -18.36 0.90
N MET A 129 8.85 -17.64 1.00
CA MET A 129 8.78 -16.25 0.57
C MET A 129 9.41 -15.33 1.62
N ASP A 130 10.05 -14.26 1.15
CA ASP A 130 10.61 -13.21 1.99
C ASP A 130 9.48 -12.27 2.45
N ILE A 131 9.03 -12.47 3.69
CA ILE A 131 7.95 -11.69 4.31
C ILE A 131 8.56 -10.77 5.34
N HIS A 132 8.26 -9.48 5.20
CA HIS A 132 8.82 -8.42 6.02
C HIS A 132 7.89 -8.14 7.19
N GLU A 133 8.44 -8.06 8.40
CA GLU A 133 7.67 -7.71 9.60
C GLU A 133 7.66 -6.21 9.87
N HIS A 134 6.53 -5.66 10.32
CA HIS A 134 6.47 -4.26 10.77
C HIS A 134 6.10 -4.06 12.23
N GLY A 135 5.71 -5.11 12.97
CA GLY A 135 5.43 -5.02 14.40
C GLY A 135 4.20 -4.17 14.76
N GLY A 136 3.33 -3.89 13.79
CA GLY A 136 2.20 -2.97 13.96
C GLY A 136 2.62 -1.51 13.95
N ALA A 137 3.86 -1.20 13.56
CA ALA A 137 4.41 0.15 13.55
C ALA A 137 4.33 0.76 12.14
N PRO A 138 3.51 1.82 11.91
CA PRO A 138 3.37 2.46 10.61
C PRO A 138 4.70 2.91 9.98
N MET A 139 5.63 3.39 10.83
CA MET A 139 6.95 3.83 10.38
C MET A 139 7.84 2.69 9.88
N ARG A 140 7.69 1.49 10.43
CA ARG A 140 8.40 0.32 9.91
C ARG A 140 7.83 -0.10 8.57
N ALA A 141 6.50 -0.20 8.45
CA ALA A 141 5.85 -0.51 7.17
C ALA A 141 6.23 0.47 6.05
N LEU A 142 6.32 1.77 6.37
CA LEU A 142 6.81 2.81 5.47
C LEU A 142 8.24 2.55 5.02
N GLN A 143 9.14 2.26 5.96
CA GLN A 143 10.54 1.98 5.66
C GLN A 143 10.70 0.72 4.79
N GLU A 144 10.06 -0.38 5.17
CA GLU A 144 10.09 -1.64 4.40
C GLU A 144 9.58 -1.43 2.97
N THR A 145 8.49 -0.66 2.81
CA THR A 145 7.94 -0.32 1.49
C THR A 145 8.93 0.49 0.66
N ARG A 146 9.54 1.52 1.25
CA ARG A 146 10.55 2.35 0.58
C ARG A 146 11.75 1.52 0.15
N ASP A 147 12.30 0.71 1.04
CA ASP A 147 13.53 -0.04 0.79
C ASP A 147 13.31 -1.12 -0.28
N TRP A 148 12.15 -1.77 -0.22
CA TRP A 148 11.69 -2.67 -1.27
C TRP A 148 11.54 -1.98 -2.62
N LEU A 149 10.86 -0.82 -2.69
CA LEU A 149 10.70 -0.04 -3.92
C LEU A 149 12.06 0.34 -4.52
N ALA A 150 13.02 0.76 -3.71
CA ALA A 150 14.38 1.10 -4.16
C ALA A 150 15.06 -0.11 -4.82
N ASN A 151 14.96 -1.28 -4.19
CA ASN A 151 15.57 -2.52 -4.69
C ASN A 151 14.93 -2.99 -6.02
N VAL A 152 13.60 -2.99 -6.11
CA VAL A 152 12.89 -3.60 -7.25
C VAL A 152 12.76 -2.67 -8.45
N SER A 153 12.70 -1.35 -8.23
CA SER A 153 12.53 -0.37 -9.30
C SER A 153 13.85 0.13 -9.88
N ARG A 154 14.95 0.04 -9.12
CA ARG A 154 16.27 0.60 -9.46
C ARG A 154 16.25 2.11 -9.74
N ARG A 155 15.22 2.82 -9.26
CA ARG A 155 15.15 4.28 -9.26
C ARG A 155 15.99 4.84 -8.12
N GLU A 156 16.49 6.05 -8.30
CA GLU A 156 17.07 6.82 -7.20
C GLU A 156 15.93 7.35 -6.33
N LEU A 157 15.83 6.83 -5.10
CA LEU A 157 14.76 7.17 -4.15
C LEU A 157 15.33 7.89 -2.92
N PRO A 158 14.59 8.82 -2.30
CA PRO A 158 14.98 9.43 -1.02
C PRO A 158 15.33 8.37 0.03
N SER A 159 16.27 8.65 0.94
CA SER A 159 16.63 7.69 2.01
C SER A 159 15.44 7.41 2.94
N ALA A 160 15.42 6.24 3.59
CA ALA A 160 14.38 5.89 4.56
C ALA A 160 14.22 6.96 5.65
N ASP A 161 15.34 7.49 6.17
CA ASP A 161 15.34 8.56 7.16
C ASP A 161 14.71 9.85 6.63
N ARG A 162 14.95 10.18 5.35
CA ARG A 162 14.32 11.33 4.72
C ARG A 162 12.82 11.11 4.60
N VAL A 163 12.37 9.98 4.04
CA VAL A 163 10.93 9.68 3.91
C VAL A 163 10.24 9.73 5.28
N ARG A 164 10.87 9.17 6.32
CA ARG A 164 10.37 9.22 7.70
C ARG A 164 10.19 10.66 8.20
N ARG A 165 11.23 11.50 8.12
CA ARG A 165 11.15 12.91 8.57
C ARG A 165 10.06 13.69 7.84
N VAL A 166 9.94 13.50 6.53
CA VAL A 166 8.90 14.16 5.73
C VAL A 166 7.52 13.68 6.16
N TYR A 167 7.35 12.38 6.46
CA TYR A 167 6.08 11.86 6.96
C TYR A 167 5.73 12.41 8.35
N GLU A 168 6.71 12.56 9.24
CA GLU A 168 6.49 13.17 10.55
C GLU A 168 6.05 14.63 10.44
N ALA A 169 6.68 15.40 9.54
CA ALA A 169 6.28 16.77 9.26
C ALA A 169 4.84 16.84 8.69
N PHE A 170 4.52 16.01 7.69
CA PHE A 170 3.16 15.94 7.14
C PHE A 170 2.13 15.58 8.21
N ARG A 171 2.43 14.62 9.09
CA ARG A 171 1.53 14.22 10.19
C ARG A 171 1.33 15.34 11.21
N ALA A 172 2.33 16.19 11.44
CA ALA A 172 2.20 17.34 12.32
C ALA A 172 1.28 18.41 11.72
N ASP A 173 1.33 18.62 10.40
CA ASP A 173 0.51 19.60 9.69
C ASP A 173 -0.91 19.07 9.36
N LEU A 174 -1.09 17.74 9.31
CA LEU A 174 -2.34 17.10 8.88
C LEU A 174 -3.60 17.59 9.61
N PRO A 175 -3.61 17.80 10.95
CA PRO A 175 -4.79 18.32 11.64
C PRO A 175 -5.24 19.69 11.12
N ASP A 176 -4.31 20.61 10.89
CA ASP A 176 -4.62 21.96 10.42
C ASP A 176 -5.06 21.94 8.94
N LEU A 177 -4.39 21.11 8.12
CA LEU A 177 -4.77 20.88 6.72
C LEU A 177 -6.17 20.29 6.59
N ALA A 178 -6.51 19.31 7.45
CA ALA A 178 -7.83 18.69 7.49
C ALA A 178 -8.88 19.69 7.96
N ALA A 179 -8.61 20.44 9.04
CA ALA A 179 -9.52 21.46 9.58
C ALA A 179 -9.83 22.57 8.57
N ALA A 180 -8.83 23.02 7.80
CA ALA A 180 -9.02 24.03 6.75
C ALA A 180 -9.97 23.58 5.63
N LEU A 181 -10.17 22.27 5.46
CA LEU A 181 -11.09 21.67 4.50
C LEU A 181 -12.31 21.03 5.19
N GLU A 182 -12.51 21.30 6.48
CA GLU A 182 -13.62 20.76 7.29
C GLU A 182 -13.66 19.22 7.36
N PHE A 183 -12.50 18.57 7.24
CA PHE A 183 -12.36 17.13 7.45
C PHE A 183 -11.98 16.78 8.89
N ASP A 184 -12.49 15.65 9.37
CA ASP A 184 -11.91 14.95 10.53
C ASP A 184 -10.56 14.35 10.12
N PRO A 185 -9.44 14.70 10.78
CA PRO A 185 -8.10 14.23 10.42
C PRO A 185 -7.97 12.71 10.50
N ASP A 186 -8.79 12.00 11.27
CA ASP A 186 -8.77 10.54 11.37
C ASP A 186 -9.65 9.85 10.32
N ARG A 187 -10.54 10.61 9.65
CA ARG A 187 -11.55 10.08 8.72
C ARG A 187 -11.54 10.73 7.34
N ILE A 188 -10.38 11.21 6.90
CA ILE A 188 -10.19 11.74 5.54
C ILE A 188 -10.41 10.63 4.51
N PRO A 189 -11.32 10.80 3.52
CA PRO A 189 -11.49 9.86 2.41
C PRO A 189 -10.19 9.68 1.61
N TYR A 190 -10.03 8.52 0.99
CA TYR A 190 -8.79 8.14 0.28
C TYR A 190 -8.34 9.20 -0.75
N VAL A 191 -9.25 9.58 -1.64
CA VAL A 191 -8.95 10.54 -2.73
C VAL A 191 -8.58 11.91 -2.18
N ASP A 192 -9.21 12.34 -1.08
CA ASP A 192 -8.92 13.62 -0.46
C ASP A 192 -7.58 13.58 0.30
N PHE A 193 -7.25 12.45 0.94
CA PHE A 193 -5.95 12.24 1.58
C PHE A 193 -4.80 12.30 0.56
N GLU A 194 -4.95 11.64 -0.60
CA GLU A 194 -3.97 11.72 -1.68
C GLU A 194 -3.78 13.16 -2.19
N ARG A 195 -4.88 13.89 -2.39
CA ARG A 195 -4.84 15.29 -2.87
C ARG A 195 -4.20 16.22 -1.85
N LEU A 196 -4.54 16.06 -0.57
CA LEU A 196 -3.94 16.80 0.53
C LEU A 196 -2.44 16.57 0.59
N LEU A 197 -2.02 15.30 0.53
CA LEU A 197 -0.62 14.94 0.53
C LEU A 197 0.13 15.51 -0.69
N ALA A 198 -0.44 15.37 -1.90
CA ALA A 198 0.17 15.89 -3.11
C ALA A 198 0.33 17.41 -3.06
N ARG A 199 -0.69 18.14 -2.58
CA ARG A 199 -0.61 19.60 -2.39
C ARG A 199 0.46 19.96 -1.37
N TRP A 200 0.43 19.31 -0.21
CA TRP A 200 1.39 19.58 0.87
C TRP A 200 2.83 19.35 0.40
N LEU A 201 3.11 18.29 -0.37
CA LEU A 201 4.45 18.03 -0.91
C LEU A 201 4.94 19.11 -1.89
N LEU A 202 4.03 19.75 -2.65
CA LEU A 202 4.38 20.85 -3.55
C LEU A 202 4.67 22.17 -2.81
N GLU A 203 4.01 22.37 -1.68
CA GLU A 203 4.11 23.59 -0.86
C GLU A 203 5.16 23.46 0.27
N ALA A 204 5.61 22.24 0.57
CA ALA A 204 6.53 21.96 1.66
C ALA A 204 7.88 22.67 1.47
N PRO A 205 8.50 23.20 2.55
CA PRO A 205 9.81 23.86 2.48
C PRO A 205 10.88 22.96 1.84
N ALA A 206 11.85 23.53 1.12
CA ALA A 206 12.91 22.76 0.42
C ALA A 206 13.71 21.79 1.34
N ALA A 207 13.80 22.08 2.64
CA ALA A 207 14.40 21.18 3.65
C ALA A 207 13.61 19.88 3.90
N VAL A 208 12.35 19.85 3.48
CA VAL A 208 11.38 18.75 3.58
C VAL A 208 11.04 18.21 2.17
N GLY A 209 10.91 19.09 1.17
CA GLY A 209 10.42 18.79 -0.18
C GLY A 209 11.44 18.70 -1.34
N GLY A 210 12.75 18.84 -1.10
CA GLY A 210 13.74 18.84 -2.18
C GLY A 210 14.02 17.45 -2.74
N ALA A 211 13.20 16.97 -3.70
CA ALA A 211 13.35 15.71 -4.46
C ALA A 211 14.83 15.33 -4.67
#